data_AF-A0A496ADW4-F1
#
_entry.id   AF-A0A496ADW4-F1
#
_cell.length_a   1.000
_cell.length_b   1.000
_cell.length_c   1.000
_cell.angle_alpha   90.00
_cell.angle_beta   90.00
_cell.angle_gamma   90.00
#
_symmetry.space_group_name_H-M   'P 1'
#
loop_
_entity.id
_entity.type
_entity.pdbx_description
1 polymer ?
#
loop_
_entity_poly.entity_id
_entity_poly.type
_entity_poly.pdbx_seq_one_letter_code
_entity_poly.pdbx_strand_id
1 'polypeptide(L)'
;MGIMHLRHTNSLALSHFQQATLSYGQACYVEAIQHYLAGLRLGAVQHHYIYADLAKAYEMVGEWDTALECLDNALRLCPDSPTALRRKARILDEKACYDGLVCSEDLRKPPPQEFLERLQLDTTTPAKHVVDSEFFNLTCHSTMTPQTVWNICRLIHRTYTELGEILGYYPIFPVPISITNTNGTTASQRSLPKWASGCYDGSIRLLYCAVGEPVLGILYALLRHEWVHLLVYHLTNGHCPVWLDEGLARSIARPMFQSERFDLQQTVQTKRLLSFAALNEPFSQLPPKYRKLAYIQSAAVVEYLTQRFGFPEIRKLLHQLGNGVPIETAIEQAFGLTLQEIPLVGTP
;
A
#
# COMPACT_ATOMS: atom_id res chain seq x y z
N MET A 1 -19.22 7.13 14.24
CA MET A 1 -19.61 8.53 14.01
C MET A 1 -20.00 9.11 15.34
N GLY A 2 -19.18 9.99 15.92
CA GLY A 2 -19.54 10.70 17.15
C GLY A 2 -20.33 11.94 16.77
N ILE A 3 -21.47 12.16 17.43
CA ILE A 3 -22.25 13.40 17.29
C ILE A 3 -21.37 14.55 17.81
N MET A 4 -21.05 15.50 16.92
CA MET A 4 -20.29 16.71 17.27
C MET A 4 -21.07 17.55 18.29
N HIS A 5 -20.77 17.40 19.57
CA HIS A 5 -21.25 18.33 20.61
C HIS A 5 -20.40 19.61 20.60
N LEU A 6 -20.63 20.46 19.59
CA LEU A 6 -19.94 21.72 19.34
C LEU A 6 -20.70 22.94 19.88
N ARG A 7 -21.42 22.82 21.01
CA ARG A 7 -22.42 23.81 21.49
C ARG A 7 -21.89 25.22 21.80
N HIS A 8 -20.57 25.44 21.82
CA HIS A 8 -19.94 26.76 22.05
C HIS A 8 -18.89 27.14 21.00
N THR A 9 -18.91 26.50 19.84
CA THR A 9 -17.88 26.67 18.80
C THR A 9 -18.31 27.71 17.79
N ASN A 10 -17.36 28.54 17.33
CA ASN A 10 -17.58 29.52 16.28
C ASN A 10 -18.25 28.85 15.06
N SER A 11 -19.39 29.40 14.61
CA SER A 11 -20.17 28.84 13.49
C SER A 11 -19.34 28.73 12.21
N LEU A 12 -18.38 29.63 12.01
CA LEU A 12 -17.45 29.58 10.89
C LEU A 12 -16.45 28.43 11.01
N ALA A 13 -15.96 28.13 12.21
CA ALA A 13 -15.09 26.97 12.46
C ALA A 13 -15.83 25.65 12.18
N LEU A 14 -17.09 25.55 12.60
CA LEU A 14 -17.93 24.39 12.32
C LEU A 14 -18.14 24.17 10.81
N SER A 15 -18.39 25.24 10.04
CA SER A 15 -18.49 25.16 8.58
C SER A 15 -17.21 24.59 7.96
N HIS A 16 -16.04 25.05 8.40
CA HIS A 16 -14.77 24.49 7.95
C HIS A 16 -14.61 23.00 8.28
N PHE A 17 -15.00 22.52 9.45
CA PHE A 17 -14.93 21.09 9.78
C PHE A 17 -15.90 20.23 8.96
N GLN A 18 -17.07 20.77 8.61
CA GLN A 18 -18.00 20.09 7.70
C GLN A 18 -17.40 19.97 6.30
N GLN A 19 -16.81 21.05 5.77
CA GLN A 19 -16.11 20.99 4.49
C GLN A 19 -14.92 20.04 4.52
N ALA A 20 -14.13 20.05 5.61
CA ALA A 20 -13.03 19.11 5.77
C ALA A 20 -13.49 17.64 5.70
N THR A 21 -14.63 17.33 6.33
CA THR A 21 -15.23 15.99 6.30
C THR A 21 -15.70 15.62 4.89
N LEU A 22 -16.30 16.57 4.17
CA LEU A 22 -16.77 16.39 2.80
C LEU A 22 -15.60 16.14 1.84
N SER A 23 -14.58 17.01 1.86
CA SER A 23 -13.37 16.88 1.05
C SER A 23 -12.65 15.57 1.35
N TYR A 24 -12.56 15.15 2.62
CA TYR A 24 -12.00 13.85 2.97
C TYR A 24 -12.81 12.70 2.36
N GLY A 25 -14.15 12.74 2.43
CA GLY A 25 -15.03 11.75 1.83
C GLY A 25 -14.92 11.67 0.30
N GLN A 26 -14.57 12.78 -0.34
CA GLN A 26 -14.26 12.88 -1.77
C GLN A 26 -12.81 12.52 -2.11
N ALA A 27 -12.00 12.16 -1.10
CA ALA A 27 -10.58 11.88 -1.22
C ALA A 27 -9.74 13.06 -1.78
N CYS A 28 -10.16 14.28 -1.44
CA CYS A 28 -9.41 15.53 -1.57
C CYS A 28 -8.73 15.84 -0.22
N TYR A 29 -7.66 15.10 0.08
CA TYR A 29 -7.08 15.10 1.42
C TYR A 29 -6.33 16.39 1.77
N VAL A 30 -5.68 17.02 0.79
CA VAL A 30 -5.00 18.32 1.00
C VAL A 30 -6.01 19.43 1.29
N GLU A 31 -7.12 19.47 0.56
CA GLU A 31 -8.21 20.39 0.83
C GLU A 31 -8.84 20.14 2.21
N ALA A 32 -9.03 18.87 2.58
CA ALA A 32 -9.50 18.50 3.92
C ALA A 32 -8.57 19.04 5.01
N ILE A 33 -7.25 18.88 4.86
CA ILE A 33 -6.24 19.43 5.78
C ILE A 33 -6.38 20.95 5.88
N GLN A 34 -6.46 21.66 4.75
CA GLN A 34 -6.61 23.13 4.74
C GLN A 34 -7.85 23.58 5.51
N HIS A 35 -8.98 22.89 5.33
CA HIS A 35 -10.21 23.18 6.05
C HIS A 35 -10.11 22.88 7.55
N TYR A 36 -9.53 21.74 7.95
CA TYR A 36 -9.29 21.46 9.37
C TYR A 36 -8.41 22.54 10.03
N LEU A 37 -7.31 22.94 9.38
CA LEU A 37 -6.41 23.98 9.88
C LEU A 37 -7.09 25.36 9.93
N ALA A 38 -7.94 25.69 8.96
CA ALA A 38 -8.74 26.92 8.97
C ALA A 38 -9.72 26.92 10.15
N GLY A 39 -10.44 25.82 10.38
CA GLY A 39 -11.35 25.68 11.52
C GLY A 39 -10.64 25.81 12.87
N LEU A 40 -9.47 25.16 13.03
CA LEU A 40 -8.67 25.27 14.25
C LEU A 40 -8.19 26.71 14.53
N ARG A 41 -7.82 27.46 13.49
CA ARG A 41 -7.43 28.89 13.60
C ARG A 41 -8.58 29.80 14.05
N LEU A 42 -9.84 29.40 13.80
CA LEU A 42 -11.04 30.18 14.13
C LEU A 42 -11.65 29.85 15.50
N GLY A 43 -10.97 29.01 16.28
CA GLY A 43 -11.41 28.52 17.59
C GLY A 43 -12.03 27.13 17.47
N ALA A 44 -11.60 26.23 18.36
CA ALA A 44 -11.97 24.79 18.50
C ALA A 44 -10.77 23.93 18.97
N VAL A 45 -9.65 24.57 19.34
CA VAL A 45 -8.42 23.90 19.81
C VAL A 45 -8.60 23.00 21.03
N GLN A 46 -9.77 23.04 21.68
CA GLN A 46 -10.10 22.17 22.83
C GLN A 46 -10.78 20.85 22.41
N HIS A 47 -11.12 20.66 21.13
CA HIS A 47 -11.82 19.47 20.65
C HIS A 47 -10.85 18.39 20.14
N HIS A 48 -10.54 17.42 21.01
CA HIS A 48 -9.57 16.36 20.71
C HIS A 48 -9.87 15.55 19.43
N TYR A 49 -11.15 15.35 19.06
CA TYR A 49 -11.52 14.58 17.87
C TYR A 49 -11.15 15.29 16.55
N ILE A 50 -11.11 16.63 16.53
CA ILE A 50 -10.69 17.40 15.34
C ILE A 50 -9.23 17.07 15.01
N TYR A 51 -8.36 17.01 16.02
CA TYR A 51 -6.97 16.62 15.84
C TYR A 51 -6.83 15.16 15.38
N ALA A 52 -7.67 14.25 15.88
CA ALA A 52 -7.66 12.86 15.43
C ALA A 52 -8.12 12.70 13.96
N ASP A 53 -9.07 13.52 13.51
CA ASP A 53 -9.53 13.53 12.12
C ASP A 53 -8.55 14.26 11.18
N LEU A 54 -7.90 15.32 11.65
CA LEU A 54 -6.79 15.97 10.94
C LEU A 54 -5.60 15.02 10.77
N ALA A 55 -5.22 14.27 11.82
CA ALA A 55 -4.18 13.25 11.75
C ALA A 55 -4.49 12.21 10.65
N LYS A 56 -5.75 11.78 10.56
CA LYS A 56 -6.20 10.86 9.51
C LYS A 56 -6.04 11.46 8.11
N ALA A 57 -6.21 12.77 7.94
CA ALA A 57 -5.99 13.43 6.65
C ALA A 57 -4.50 13.52 6.30
N TYR A 58 -3.65 13.86 7.27
CA TYR A 58 -2.18 13.85 7.10
C TYR A 58 -1.62 12.46 6.76
N GLU A 59 -2.17 11.41 7.38
CA GLU A 59 -1.82 10.03 7.05
C GLU A 59 -2.02 9.72 5.56
N MET A 60 -3.15 10.16 4.99
CA MET A 60 -3.49 9.91 3.58
C MET A 60 -2.58 10.61 2.58
N VAL A 61 -1.84 11.64 3.02
CA VAL A 61 -0.88 12.38 2.19
C VAL A 61 0.59 12.03 2.51
N GLY A 62 0.82 11.03 3.37
CA GLY A 62 2.17 10.57 3.73
C GLY A 62 2.87 11.40 4.82
N GLU A 63 2.21 12.41 5.39
CA GLU A 63 2.77 13.32 6.40
C GLU A 63 2.64 12.73 7.81
N TRP A 64 3.34 11.61 8.04
CA TRP A 64 3.10 10.76 9.21
C TRP A 64 3.62 11.35 10.52
N ASP A 65 4.72 12.11 10.49
CA ASP A 65 5.21 12.82 11.67
C ASP A 65 4.21 13.89 12.12
N THR A 66 3.70 14.69 11.18
CA THR A 66 2.64 15.67 11.43
C THR A 66 1.34 15.01 11.92
N ALA A 67 0.99 13.83 11.40
CA ALA A 67 -0.14 13.05 11.88
C ALA A 67 0.04 12.60 13.34
N LEU A 68 1.25 12.18 13.73
CA LEU A 68 1.58 11.81 15.11
C LEU A 68 1.51 13.02 16.05
N GLU A 69 2.02 14.18 15.64
CA GLU A 69 1.88 15.44 16.41
C GLU A 69 0.42 15.82 16.64
N CYS A 70 -0.43 15.66 15.61
CA CYS A 70 -1.87 15.86 15.75
C CYS A 70 -2.47 14.90 16.77
N LEU A 71 -2.06 13.63 16.79
CA LEU A 71 -2.53 12.66 17.78
C LEU A 71 -2.03 13.00 19.19
N ASP A 72 -0.83 13.54 19.33
CA ASP A 72 -0.33 14.06 20.60
C ASP A 72 -1.15 15.24 21.11
N ASN A 73 -1.57 16.15 20.22
CA ASN A 73 -2.50 17.21 20.57
C ASN A 73 -3.84 16.65 21.05
N ALA A 74 -4.38 15.64 20.36
CA ALA A 74 -5.62 14.97 20.75
C ALA A 74 -5.51 14.33 22.15
N LEU A 75 -4.41 13.63 22.42
CA LEU A 75 -4.18 12.92 23.68
C LEU A 75 -3.88 13.87 24.84
N ARG A 76 -3.26 15.04 24.60
CA ARG A 76 -3.13 16.08 25.62
C ARG A 76 -4.48 16.60 26.12
N LEU A 77 -5.48 16.69 25.23
CA LEU A 77 -6.83 17.14 25.56
C LEU A 77 -7.71 16.03 26.14
N CYS A 78 -7.52 14.79 25.67
CA CYS A 78 -8.23 13.62 26.15
C CYS A 78 -7.28 12.40 26.18
N PRO A 79 -6.59 12.17 27.32
CA PRO A 79 -5.58 11.11 27.44
C PRO A 79 -6.12 9.71 27.15
N ASP A 80 -7.38 9.46 27.53
CA ASP A 80 -8.02 8.14 27.39
C ASP A 80 -8.77 7.95 26.06
N SER A 81 -8.58 8.86 25.09
CA SER A 81 -9.26 8.80 23.78
C SER A 81 -8.91 7.49 23.04
N PRO A 82 -9.83 6.52 22.94
CA PRO A 82 -9.51 5.21 22.37
C PRO A 82 -9.16 5.31 20.87
N THR A 83 -9.80 6.24 20.18
CA THR A 83 -9.53 6.52 18.76
C THR A 83 -8.12 7.05 18.56
N ALA A 84 -7.67 8.00 19.38
CA ALA A 84 -6.34 8.60 19.22
C ALA A 84 -5.23 7.61 19.59
N LEU A 85 -5.38 6.87 20.70
CA LEU A 85 -4.44 5.83 21.12
C LEU A 85 -4.27 4.75 20.05
N ARG A 86 -5.38 4.18 19.56
CA ARG A 86 -5.35 3.12 18.53
C ARG A 86 -4.74 3.62 17.21
N ARG A 87 -5.05 4.84 16.78
CA ARG A 87 -4.47 5.42 15.56
C ARG A 87 -2.98 5.67 15.72
N LYS A 88 -2.54 6.23 16.86
CA LYS A 88 -1.13 6.50 17.12
C LYS A 88 -0.31 5.22 17.12
N ALA A 89 -0.76 4.19 17.84
CA ALA A 89 -0.10 2.89 17.88
C ALA A 89 0.03 2.28 16.47
N ARG A 90 -1.03 2.35 15.65
CA ARG A 90 -1.00 1.85 14.27
C ARG A 90 -0.02 2.64 13.39
N ILE A 91 -0.04 3.97 13.43
CA ILE A 91 0.86 4.80 12.61
C ILE A 91 2.32 4.52 13.00
N LEU A 92 2.63 4.37 14.29
CA LEU A 92 3.98 4.04 14.74
C LEU A 92 4.45 2.68 14.21
N ASP A 93 3.61 1.65 14.28
CA ASP A 93 3.89 0.30 13.76
C ASP A 93 4.11 0.32 12.23
N GLU A 94 3.20 0.94 11.49
CA GLU A 94 3.29 1.06 10.04
C GLU A 94 4.53 1.89 9.63
N LYS A 95 4.77 3.04 10.26
CA LYS A 95 5.95 3.89 10.02
C LYS A 95 7.24 3.14 10.24
N ALA A 96 7.40 2.47 11.37
CA ALA A 96 8.59 1.68 11.66
C ALA A 96 8.81 0.59 10.60
N CYS A 97 7.74 -0.08 10.16
CA CYS A 97 7.84 -1.09 9.11
C CYS A 97 8.29 -0.49 7.78
N TYR A 98 7.68 0.59 7.30
CA TYR A 98 8.02 1.18 6.01
C TYR A 98 9.40 1.85 6.01
N ASP A 99 9.78 2.51 7.10
CA ASP A 99 11.13 3.02 7.30
C ASP A 99 12.15 1.86 7.25
N GLY A 100 11.82 0.71 7.86
CA GLY A 100 12.67 -0.48 7.84
C GLY A 100 12.86 -1.13 6.46
N LEU A 101 11.95 -0.90 5.50
CA LEU A 101 12.10 -1.42 4.13
C LEU A 101 13.20 -0.68 3.35
N VAL A 102 13.47 0.57 3.71
CA VAL A 102 14.42 1.44 3.03
C VAL A 102 15.59 1.79 3.95
N CYS A 103 16.82 1.50 3.53
CA CYS A 103 17.98 1.87 4.32
C CYS A 103 18.19 3.39 4.25
N SER A 104 17.97 4.11 5.37
CA SER A 104 18.02 5.58 5.39
C SER A 104 19.39 6.15 5.04
N GLU A 105 20.47 5.44 5.35
CA GLU A 105 21.84 5.85 4.99
C GLU A 105 22.07 5.73 3.50
N ASP A 106 21.55 4.67 2.88
CA ASP A 106 21.64 4.48 1.44
C ASP A 106 20.90 5.55 0.67
N LEU A 107 19.74 6.01 1.17
CA LEU A 107 18.93 7.03 0.49
C LEU A 107 19.56 8.44 0.49
N ARG A 108 20.57 8.69 1.34
CA ARG A 108 21.26 9.98 1.46
C ARG A 108 22.46 10.13 0.52
N LYS A 109 22.93 9.03 -0.09
CA LYS A 109 24.03 9.07 -1.05
C LYS A 109 23.60 9.93 -2.26
N PRO A 110 24.41 10.91 -2.70
CA PRO A 110 24.05 11.73 -3.85
C PRO A 110 24.01 10.90 -5.13
N PRO A 111 23.16 11.26 -6.12
CA PRO A 111 23.18 10.62 -7.42
C PRO A 111 24.56 10.82 -8.07
N PRO A 112 25.12 9.77 -8.70
CA PRO A 112 26.35 9.91 -9.46
C PRO A 112 26.12 10.81 -10.68
N GLN A 113 27.18 11.49 -11.13
CA GLN A 113 27.14 12.40 -12.27
C GLN A 113 26.59 11.73 -13.54
N GLU A 114 26.98 10.49 -13.81
CA GLU A 114 26.49 9.70 -14.95
C GLU A 114 24.96 9.52 -14.93
N PHE A 115 24.37 9.35 -13.74
CA PHE A 115 22.91 9.27 -13.63
C PHE A 115 22.25 10.61 -13.97
N LEU A 116 22.80 11.72 -13.47
CA LEU A 116 22.27 13.05 -13.73
C LEU A 116 22.33 13.41 -15.22
N GLU A 117 23.37 12.96 -15.92
CA GLU A 117 23.52 13.14 -17.37
C GLU A 117 22.52 12.31 -18.18
N ARG A 118 22.10 11.15 -17.67
CA ARG A 118 21.09 10.27 -18.28
C ARG A 118 19.65 10.61 -17.90
N LEU A 119 19.45 11.37 -16.81
CA LEU A 119 18.12 11.76 -16.35
C LEU A 119 17.49 12.74 -17.35
N GLN A 120 16.50 12.26 -18.09
CA GLN A 120 15.79 13.08 -19.06
C GLN A 120 14.60 13.78 -18.41
N LEU A 121 14.30 15.00 -18.87
CA LEU A 121 13.07 15.71 -18.54
C LEU A 121 12.24 15.86 -19.82
N ASP A 122 11.17 15.07 -19.92
CA ASP A 122 10.14 15.26 -20.92
C ASP A 122 9.26 16.45 -20.52
N THR A 123 9.25 17.48 -21.36
CA THR A 123 8.50 18.73 -21.13
C THR A 123 7.06 18.69 -21.64
N THR A 124 6.57 17.54 -22.14
CA THR A 124 5.13 17.36 -22.42
C THR A 124 4.32 17.64 -21.17
N THR A 125 3.09 18.14 -21.29
CA THR A 125 2.27 18.49 -20.12
C THR A 125 1.43 17.28 -19.68
N PRO A 126 1.52 16.78 -18.43
CA PRO A 126 2.43 17.22 -17.36
C PRO A 126 3.86 16.70 -17.56
N ALA A 127 4.85 17.51 -17.20
CA ALA A 127 6.27 17.19 -17.40
C ALA A 127 6.68 15.97 -16.57
N LYS A 128 7.63 15.19 -17.08
CA LYS A 128 8.03 13.89 -16.51
C LYS A 128 9.53 13.68 -16.55
N HIS A 129 10.06 13.07 -15.50
CA HIS A 129 11.39 12.50 -15.53
C HIS A 129 11.35 11.13 -16.20
N VAL A 130 12.29 10.90 -17.12
CA VAL A 130 12.43 9.64 -17.84
C VAL A 130 13.81 9.06 -17.60
N VAL A 131 13.87 7.78 -17.25
CA VAL A 131 15.11 7.02 -17.06
C VAL A 131 14.97 5.67 -17.74
N ASP A 132 15.83 5.41 -18.72
CA ASP A 132 15.92 4.11 -19.39
C ASP A 132 17.11 3.32 -18.85
N SER A 133 16.87 2.04 -18.60
CA SER A 133 17.82 1.04 -18.11
C SER A 133 17.67 -0.25 -18.93
N GLU A 134 18.63 -1.16 -18.80
CA GLU A 134 18.55 -2.49 -19.40
C GLU A 134 17.42 -3.35 -18.80
N PHE A 135 16.97 -3.04 -17.58
CA PHE A 135 15.95 -3.81 -16.86
C PHE A 135 14.59 -3.12 -16.78
N PHE A 136 14.51 -1.81 -17.01
CA PHE A 136 13.27 -1.04 -16.85
C PHE A 136 13.29 0.28 -17.62
N ASN A 137 12.09 0.79 -17.92
CA ASN A 137 11.86 2.16 -18.37
C ASN A 137 11.02 2.87 -17.31
N LEU A 138 11.58 3.89 -16.66
CA LEU A 138 10.92 4.61 -15.58
C LEU A 138 10.44 5.97 -16.06
N THR A 139 9.17 6.27 -15.77
CA THR A 139 8.58 7.60 -15.93
C THR A 139 8.06 8.10 -14.58
N CYS A 140 8.59 9.21 -14.09
CA CYS A 140 8.18 9.84 -12.83
C CYS A 140 7.57 11.21 -13.06
N HIS A 141 6.64 11.62 -12.19
CA HIS A 141 6.16 13.00 -12.16
C HIS A 141 7.32 13.99 -11.92
N SER A 142 7.37 15.08 -12.69
CA SER A 142 8.46 16.08 -12.64
C SER A 142 8.63 16.84 -11.32
N THR A 143 7.68 16.73 -10.39
CA THR A 143 7.82 17.34 -9.06
C THR A 143 8.80 16.57 -8.17
N MET A 144 9.17 15.34 -8.53
CA MET A 144 10.18 14.57 -7.80
C MET A 144 11.57 15.13 -8.05
N THR A 145 12.37 15.31 -7.00
CA THR A 145 13.78 15.69 -7.15
C THR A 145 14.59 14.60 -7.87
N PRO A 146 15.70 14.96 -8.54
CA PRO A 146 16.64 13.98 -9.09
C PRO A 146 17.14 12.95 -8.06
N GLN A 147 17.30 13.35 -6.80
CA GLN A 147 17.66 12.45 -5.70
C GLN A 147 16.58 11.38 -5.46
N THR A 148 15.31 11.78 -5.43
CA THR A 148 14.18 10.83 -5.31
C THR A 148 14.14 9.88 -6.50
N VAL A 149 14.25 10.38 -7.73
CA VAL A 149 14.23 9.54 -8.94
C VAL A 149 15.39 8.53 -8.90
N TRP A 150 16.59 8.95 -8.52
CA TRP A 150 17.73 8.06 -8.34
C TRP A 150 17.50 6.97 -7.29
N ASN A 151 16.94 7.36 -6.14
CA ASN A 151 16.58 6.41 -5.08
C ASN A 151 15.55 5.39 -5.58
N ILE A 152 14.55 5.82 -6.36
CA ILE A 152 13.57 4.91 -6.99
C ILE A 152 14.26 3.93 -7.93
N CYS A 153 15.17 4.38 -8.80
CA CYS A 153 15.94 3.48 -9.68
C CYS A 153 16.68 2.40 -8.89
N ARG A 154 17.32 2.76 -7.78
CA ARG A 154 18.01 1.79 -6.91
C ARG A 154 17.05 0.79 -6.28
N LEU A 155 15.89 1.26 -5.83
CA LEU A 155 14.84 0.40 -5.29
C LEU A 155 14.29 -0.55 -6.36
N ILE A 156 14.17 -0.12 -7.62
CA ILE A 156 13.81 -1.00 -8.75
C ILE A 156 14.87 -2.07 -8.97
N HIS A 157 16.15 -1.71 -9.04
CA HIS A 157 17.24 -2.70 -9.18
C HIS A 157 17.26 -3.71 -8.03
N ARG A 158 17.04 -3.25 -6.80
CA ARG A 158 16.92 -4.11 -5.62
C ARG A 158 15.73 -5.06 -5.74
N THR A 159 14.56 -4.55 -6.15
CA THR A 159 13.37 -5.38 -6.40
C THR A 159 13.62 -6.42 -7.49
N TYR A 160 14.20 -6.02 -8.63
CA TYR A 160 14.54 -6.93 -9.73
C TYR A 160 15.40 -8.10 -9.25
N THR A 161 16.43 -7.80 -8.45
CA THR A 161 17.36 -8.80 -7.93
C THR A 161 16.69 -9.71 -6.91
N GLU A 162 16.14 -9.14 -5.83
CA GLU A 162 15.60 -9.91 -4.71
C GLU A 162 14.38 -10.74 -5.11
N LEU A 163 13.43 -10.18 -5.85
CA LEU A 163 12.21 -10.90 -6.22
C LEU A 163 12.51 -11.94 -7.32
N GLY A 164 13.48 -11.66 -8.20
CA GLY A 164 13.94 -12.64 -9.17
C GLY A 164 14.60 -13.86 -8.50
N GLU A 165 15.37 -13.66 -7.42
CA GLU A 165 15.92 -14.76 -6.62
C GLU A 165 14.82 -15.55 -5.90
N ILE A 166 13.89 -14.85 -5.23
CA ILE A 166 12.78 -15.43 -4.47
C ILE A 166 11.90 -16.31 -5.37
N LEU A 167 11.46 -15.78 -6.52
CA LEU A 167 10.51 -16.45 -7.42
C LEU A 167 11.18 -17.22 -8.57
N GLY A 168 12.51 -17.11 -8.71
CA GLY A 168 13.27 -17.85 -9.72
C GLY A 168 13.00 -17.43 -11.16
N TYR A 169 12.57 -16.18 -11.38
CA TYR A 169 12.27 -15.65 -12.71
C TYR A 169 12.70 -14.19 -12.83
N TYR A 170 13.35 -13.86 -13.94
CA TYR A 170 13.77 -12.51 -14.27
C TYR A 170 13.12 -12.06 -15.58
N PRO A 171 12.51 -10.87 -15.63
CA PRO A 171 11.97 -10.33 -16.87
C PRO A 171 13.07 -10.23 -17.94
N ILE A 172 12.75 -10.71 -19.15
CA ILE A 172 13.68 -10.72 -20.30
C ILE A 172 13.70 -9.37 -21.02
N PHE A 173 12.61 -8.60 -20.91
CA PHE A 173 12.48 -7.27 -21.48
C PHE A 173 12.43 -6.22 -20.36
N PRO A 174 12.87 -4.98 -20.65
CA PRO A 174 12.73 -3.87 -19.73
C PRO A 174 11.27 -3.71 -19.27
N VAL A 175 11.05 -3.64 -17.95
CA VAL A 175 9.72 -3.44 -17.38
C VAL A 175 9.32 -1.96 -17.46
N PRO A 176 8.19 -1.61 -18.10
CA PRO A 176 7.70 -0.24 -18.09
C PRO A 176 7.09 0.12 -16.73
N ILE A 177 7.57 1.20 -16.11
CA ILE A 177 7.17 1.65 -14.77
C ILE A 177 6.79 3.14 -14.84
N SER A 178 5.60 3.48 -14.37
CA SER A 178 5.16 4.88 -14.26
C SER A 178 4.74 5.22 -12.84
N ILE A 179 5.15 6.39 -12.35
CA ILE A 179 4.86 6.88 -11.00
C ILE A 179 4.27 8.28 -11.09
N THR A 180 2.98 8.39 -10.76
CA THR A 180 2.23 9.64 -10.88
C THR A 180 1.85 10.18 -9.50
N ASN A 181 2.07 11.48 -9.28
CA ASN A 181 1.55 12.17 -8.10
C ASN A 181 0.11 12.59 -8.38
N THR A 182 -0.80 12.30 -7.45
CA THR A 182 -2.19 12.76 -7.52
C THR A 182 -2.39 14.13 -6.85
N ASN A 183 -1.32 14.79 -6.40
CA ASN A 183 -1.31 16.13 -5.80
C ASN A 183 -2.35 16.32 -4.68
N GLY A 184 -2.58 15.30 -3.86
CA GLY A 184 -3.53 15.37 -2.75
C GLY A 184 -5.00 15.09 -3.10
N THR A 185 -5.33 14.82 -4.38
CA THR A 185 -6.68 14.49 -4.85
C THR A 185 -6.70 13.16 -5.57
N THR A 186 -7.64 12.28 -5.25
CA THR A 186 -7.79 11.02 -6.00
C THR A 186 -8.98 11.02 -6.97
N ALA A 187 -9.60 12.19 -7.18
CA ALA A 187 -10.93 12.33 -7.80
C ALA A 187 -10.91 12.54 -9.33
N SER A 188 -9.86 13.12 -9.92
CA SER A 188 -9.89 13.63 -11.31
C SER A 188 -8.86 13.04 -12.28
N GLN A 189 -7.94 12.17 -11.83
CA GLN A 189 -6.80 11.71 -12.66
C GLN A 189 -6.51 10.20 -12.55
N ARG A 190 -7.52 9.37 -12.30
CA ARG A 190 -7.30 7.93 -12.06
C ARG A 190 -7.52 7.10 -13.32
N SER A 191 -6.43 6.53 -13.84
CA SER A 191 -6.47 5.33 -14.70
C SER A 191 -6.69 4.05 -13.89
N LEU A 192 -6.61 4.12 -12.56
CA LEU A 192 -6.77 3.01 -11.62
C LEU A 192 -8.09 3.08 -10.84
N PRO A 193 -8.64 1.95 -10.36
CA PRO A 193 -9.76 1.95 -9.43
C PRO A 193 -9.52 2.83 -8.19
N LYS A 194 -10.58 3.40 -7.62
CA LYS A 194 -10.50 4.36 -6.49
C LYS A 194 -9.80 3.83 -5.22
N TRP A 195 -9.63 2.53 -5.10
CA TRP A 195 -9.01 1.87 -3.96
C TRP A 195 -7.57 1.44 -4.23
N ALA A 196 -7.14 1.44 -5.49
CA ALA A 196 -5.82 1.00 -5.90
C ALA A 196 -4.84 2.18 -5.95
N SER A 197 -3.64 1.94 -5.42
CA SER A 197 -2.49 2.86 -5.51
C SER A 197 -1.37 2.27 -6.37
N GLY A 198 -1.58 1.08 -6.91
CA GLY A 198 -0.72 0.38 -7.84
C GLY A 198 -1.54 -0.50 -8.77
N CYS A 199 -1.01 -0.84 -9.94
CA CYS A 199 -1.43 -2.02 -10.70
C CYS A 199 -0.30 -2.53 -11.59
N TYR A 200 -0.42 -3.81 -11.95
CA TYR A 200 0.25 -4.41 -13.09
C TYR A 200 -0.78 -4.84 -14.14
N ASP A 201 -0.60 -4.40 -15.39
CA ASP A 201 -1.44 -4.78 -16.53
C ASP A 201 -0.63 -4.99 -17.83
N GLY A 202 0.62 -5.42 -17.67
CA GLY A 202 1.67 -5.36 -18.70
C GLY A 202 2.63 -4.19 -18.50
N SER A 203 2.24 -3.21 -17.69
CA SER A 203 3.10 -2.16 -17.15
C SER A 203 2.87 -2.00 -15.65
N ILE A 204 3.88 -1.59 -14.89
CA ILE A 204 3.71 -1.23 -13.48
C ILE A 204 3.32 0.25 -13.40
N ARG A 205 2.18 0.54 -12.79
CA ARG A 205 1.70 1.92 -12.59
C ARG A 205 1.44 2.17 -11.12
N LEU A 206 2.15 3.14 -10.55
CA LEU A 206 2.07 3.52 -9.15
C LEU A 206 1.50 4.94 -9.02
N LEU A 207 0.63 5.11 -8.03
CA LEU A 207 0.08 6.40 -7.64
C LEU A 207 0.51 6.68 -6.21
N TYR A 208 0.98 7.89 -5.96
CA TYR A 208 1.14 8.42 -4.61
C TYR A 208 0.38 9.72 -4.47
N CYS A 209 -0.05 9.97 -3.24
CA CYS A 209 -0.82 11.15 -2.88
C CYS A 209 0.03 11.94 -1.91
N ALA A 210 0.71 13.00 -2.37
CA ALA A 210 1.47 13.89 -1.51
C ALA A 210 1.46 15.31 -2.08
N VAL A 211 1.72 16.30 -1.23
CA VAL A 211 1.92 17.69 -1.65
C VAL A 211 3.29 17.89 -2.30
N GLY A 212 4.26 17.01 -2.01
CA GLY A 212 5.61 17.06 -2.55
C GLY A 212 6.12 15.67 -2.92
N GLU A 213 7.15 15.21 -2.21
CA GLU A 213 7.82 13.93 -2.46
C GLU A 213 7.01 12.73 -1.94
N PRO A 214 7.17 11.54 -2.54
CA PRO A 214 6.59 10.32 -2.01
C PRO A 214 7.33 9.85 -0.75
N VAL A 215 6.59 9.19 0.15
CA VAL A 215 7.21 8.38 1.20
C VAL A 215 7.80 7.11 0.56
N LEU A 216 9.12 7.07 0.42
CA LEU A 216 9.82 6.03 -0.33
C LEU A 216 9.56 4.61 0.20
N GLY A 217 9.43 4.41 1.51
CA GLY A 217 9.11 3.09 2.07
C GLY A 217 7.75 2.54 1.61
N ILE A 218 6.73 3.41 1.54
CA ILE A 218 5.40 3.04 1.05
C ILE A 218 5.45 2.75 -0.45
N LEU A 219 6.09 3.65 -1.21
CA LEU A 219 6.24 3.49 -2.66
C LEU A 219 7.01 2.21 -2.99
N TYR A 220 8.02 1.87 -2.19
CA TYR A 220 8.81 0.66 -2.37
C TYR A 220 8.00 -0.61 -2.12
N ALA A 221 7.17 -0.63 -1.07
CA ALA A 221 6.26 -1.73 -0.83
C ALA A 221 5.26 -1.92 -1.99
N LEU A 222 4.71 -0.82 -2.53
CA LEU A 222 3.83 -0.87 -3.70
C LEU A 222 4.56 -1.39 -4.94
N LEU A 223 5.77 -0.90 -5.21
CA LEU A 223 6.60 -1.39 -6.31
C LEU A 223 6.82 -2.90 -6.21
N ARG A 224 7.20 -3.40 -5.03
CA ARG A 224 7.39 -4.83 -4.80
C ARG A 224 6.10 -5.62 -5.00
N HIS A 225 4.97 -5.10 -4.53
CA HIS A 225 3.66 -5.72 -4.70
C HIS A 225 3.31 -5.91 -6.18
N GLU A 226 3.39 -4.85 -6.98
CA GLU A 226 3.10 -4.92 -8.43
C GLU A 226 4.13 -5.76 -9.20
N TRP A 227 5.38 -5.76 -8.74
CA TRP A 227 6.41 -6.60 -9.33
C TRP A 227 6.14 -8.09 -9.09
N VAL A 228 5.59 -8.47 -7.94
CA VAL A 228 5.18 -9.86 -7.70
C VAL A 228 4.09 -10.28 -8.68
N HIS A 229 3.07 -9.44 -8.91
CA HIS A 229 2.03 -9.72 -9.92
C HIS A 229 2.63 -9.96 -11.30
N LEU A 230 3.62 -9.16 -11.70
CA LEU A 230 4.35 -9.35 -12.96
C LEU A 230 5.00 -10.74 -13.03
N LEU A 231 5.77 -11.13 -12.00
CA LEU A 231 6.49 -12.41 -12.02
C LEU A 231 5.52 -13.60 -11.94
N VAL A 232 4.50 -13.51 -11.09
CA VAL A 232 3.45 -14.54 -10.94
C VAL A 232 2.67 -14.72 -12.24
N TYR A 233 2.29 -13.63 -12.92
CA TYR A 233 1.60 -13.69 -14.21
C TYR A 233 2.43 -14.49 -15.24
N HIS A 234 3.72 -14.21 -15.35
CA HIS A 234 4.59 -14.91 -16.29
C HIS A 234 4.86 -16.38 -15.89
N LEU A 235 5.07 -16.66 -14.61
CA LEU A 235 5.30 -18.02 -14.10
C LEU A 235 4.07 -18.92 -14.26
N THR A 236 2.88 -18.35 -14.10
CA THR A 236 1.60 -19.09 -14.12
C THR A 236 0.86 -18.97 -15.44
N ASN A 237 1.39 -18.21 -16.41
CA ASN A 237 0.70 -17.90 -17.66
C ASN A 237 -0.74 -17.35 -17.45
N GLY A 238 -0.92 -16.54 -16.41
CA GLY A 238 -2.22 -15.97 -16.02
C GLY A 238 -3.18 -16.93 -15.31
N HIS A 239 -2.77 -18.16 -14.98
CA HIS A 239 -3.63 -19.15 -14.31
C HIS A 239 -3.57 -19.08 -12.77
N CYS A 240 -2.87 -18.10 -12.19
CA CYS A 240 -2.79 -17.96 -10.73
C CYS A 240 -4.17 -17.61 -10.11
N PRO A 241 -4.63 -18.33 -9.08
CA PRO A 241 -5.83 -17.94 -8.35
C PRO A 241 -5.62 -16.65 -7.55
N VAL A 242 -6.67 -15.85 -7.39
CA VAL A 242 -6.62 -14.49 -6.84
C VAL A 242 -5.98 -14.46 -5.44
N TRP A 243 -6.38 -15.37 -4.55
CA TRP A 243 -5.83 -15.43 -3.19
C TRP A 243 -4.32 -15.68 -3.18
N LEU A 244 -3.80 -16.49 -4.11
CA LEU A 244 -2.39 -16.84 -4.14
C LEU A 244 -1.57 -15.67 -4.67
N ASP A 245 -2.04 -15.06 -5.75
CA ASP A 245 -1.41 -13.88 -6.36
C ASP A 245 -1.36 -12.71 -5.36
N GLU A 246 -2.51 -12.34 -4.79
CA GLU A 246 -2.60 -11.26 -3.81
C GLU A 246 -1.87 -11.60 -2.49
N GLY A 247 -1.90 -12.86 -2.06
CA GLY A 247 -1.20 -13.32 -0.87
C GLY A 247 0.32 -13.26 -1.01
N LEU A 248 0.87 -13.68 -2.16
CA LEU A 248 2.28 -13.55 -2.50
C LEU A 248 2.67 -12.07 -2.60
N ALA A 249 1.89 -11.29 -3.33
CA ALA A 249 2.17 -9.87 -3.52
C ALA A 249 2.14 -9.11 -2.19
N ARG A 250 1.25 -9.45 -1.25
CA ARG A 250 1.22 -8.83 0.09
C ARG A 250 2.34 -9.31 1.01
N SER A 251 2.61 -10.61 1.05
CA SER A 251 3.60 -11.19 1.97
C SER A 251 5.04 -10.83 1.60
N ILE A 252 5.37 -10.81 0.31
CA ILE A 252 6.72 -10.46 -0.19
C ILE A 252 6.98 -8.95 -0.16
N ALA A 253 5.93 -8.14 -0.38
CA ALA A 253 6.08 -6.68 -0.41
C ALA A 253 6.52 -6.11 0.93
N ARG A 254 5.94 -6.59 2.04
CA ARG A 254 6.25 -6.11 3.40
C ARG A 254 5.68 -7.03 4.51
N PRO A 255 6.29 -7.06 5.70
CA PRO A 255 5.80 -7.85 6.85
C PRO A 255 4.38 -7.49 7.30
N MET A 256 3.58 -8.46 7.75
CA MET A 256 2.25 -8.18 8.31
C MET A 256 2.31 -7.22 9.50
N PHE A 257 1.45 -6.19 9.50
CA PHE A 257 1.37 -5.23 10.60
C PHE A 257 0.73 -5.86 11.83
N GLN A 258 1.03 -5.34 13.02
CA GLN A 258 0.41 -5.84 14.24
C GLN A 258 -1.10 -5.62 14.27
N SER A 259 -1.56 -4.50 13.70
CA SER A 259 -2.99 -4.23 13.56
C SER A 259 -3.70 -5.26 12.67
N GLU A 260 -3.04 -5.75 11.63
CA GLU A 260 -3.60 -6.77 10.73
C GLU A 260 -3.60 -8.15 11.37
N ARG A 261 -2.54 -8.51 12.09
CA ARG A 261 -2.51 -9.75 12.89
C ARG A 261 -3.64 -9.77 13.91
N PHE A 262 -3.87 -8.65 14.59
CA PHE A 262 -4.99 -8.50 15.52
C PHE A 262 -6.35 -8.65 14.83
N ASP A 263 -6.56 -7.97 13.70
CA ASP A 263 -7.79 -8.07 12.90
C ASP A 263 -8.06 -9.54 12.47
N LEU A 264 -7.01 -10.26 12.03
CA LEU A 264 -7.11 -11.67 11.65
C LEU A 264 -7.43 -12.57 12.83
N GLN A 265 -6.74 -12.41 13.97
CA GLN A 265 -7.01 -13.18 15.19
C GLN A 265 -8.45 -13.01 15.67
N GLN A 266 -8.96 -11.77 15.68
CA GLN A 266 -10.36 -11.50 16.03
C GLN A 266 -11.34 -12.16 15.05
N THR A 267 -11.00 -12.16 13.76
CA THR A 267 -11.82 -12.81 12.73
C THR A 267 -11.88 -14.33 12.93
N VAL A 268 -10.77 -14.96 13.27
CA VAL A 268 -10.70 -16.40 13.62
C VAL A 268 -11.55 -16.69 14.85
N GLN A 269 -11.35 -15.94 15.94
CA GLN A 269 -12.09 -16.12 17.20
C GLN A 269 -13.60 -15.97 17.02
N THR A 270 -14.03 -15.05 16.15
CA THR A 270 -15.43 -14.78 15.88
C THR A 270 -16.02 -15.63 14.73
N LYS A 271 -15.25 -16.56 14.16
CA LYS A 271 -15.65 -17.42 13.02
C LYS A 271 -16.16 -16.64 11.82
N ARG A 272 -15.44 -15.57 11.44
CA ARG A 272 -15.80 -14.65 10.34
C ARG A 272 -14.81 -14.70 9.17
N LEU A 273 -14.01 -15.76 9.08
CA LEU A 273 -13.10 -15.96 7.95
C LEU A 273 -13.89 -16.01 6.64
N LEU A 274 -13.28 -15.51 5.58
CA LEU A 274 -13.84 -15.67 4.24
C LEU A 274 -13.67 -17.12 3.80
N SER A 275 -14.70 -17.67 3.15
CA SER A 275 -14.61 -18.98 2.50
C SER A 275 -13.55 -18.96 1.40
N PHE A 276 -12.96 -20.11 1.09
CA PHE A 276 -12.00 -20.21 0.00
C PHE A 276 -12.56 -19.74 -1.36
N ALA A 277 -13.81 -20.09 -1.68
CA ALA A 277 -14.46 -19.63 -2.90
C ALA A 277 -14.45 -18.10 -3.01
N ALA A 278 -14.80 -17.40 -1.93
CA ALA A 278 -14.76 -15.94 -1.87
C ALA A 278 -13.35 -15.35 -1.99
N LEU A 279 -12.30 -16.08 -1.58
CA LEU A 279 -10.91 -15.67 -1.78
C LEU A 279 -10.43 -15.93 -3.21
N ASN A 280 -11.09 -16.80 -3.96
CA ASN A 280 -10.77 -17.06 -5.36
C ASN A 280 -11.44 -16.05 -6.32
N GLU A 281 -12.47 -15.35 -5.86
CA GLU A 281 -13.11 -14.27 -6.62
C GLU A 281 -12.25 -13.00 -6.63
N PRO A 282 -12.31 -12.19 -7.71
CA PRO A 282 -11.64 -10.89 -7.73
C PRO A 282 -12.06 -10.03 -6.54
N PHE A 283 -11.10 -9.57 -5.72
CA PHE A 283 -11.41 -8.81 -4.49
C PHE A 283 -12.16 -7.50 -4.75
N SER A 284 -12.07 -6.96 -5.97
CA SER A 284 -12.86 -5.82 -6.43
C SER A 284 -14.38 -6.09 -6.40
N GLN A 285 -14.80 -7.34 -6.58
CA GLN A 285 -16.20 -7.77 -6.55
C GLN A 285 -16.71 -8.01 -5.12
N LEU A 286 -15.80 -8.20 -4.15
CA LEU A 286 -16.19 -8.31 -2.75
C LEU A 286 -16.76 -6.98 -2.21
N PRO A 287 -17.75 -7.02 -1.29
CA PRO A 287 -18.19 -5.85 -0.56
C PRO A 287 -17.01 -5.13 0.11
N PRO A 288 -16.93 -3.78 0.07
CA PRO A 288 -15.77 -3.01 0.56
C PRO A 288 -15.31 -3.38 1.97
N LYS A 289 -16.25 -3.72 2.86
CA LYS A 289 -15.97 -4.15 4.24
C LYS A 289 -15.15 -5.43 4.36
N TYR A 290 -15.16 -6.30 3.34
CA TYR A 290 -14.47 -7.60 3.35
C TYR A 290 -13.13 -7.58 2.61
N ARG A 291 -12.89 -6.58 1.74
CA ARG A 291 -11.67 -6.52 0.92
C ARG A 291 -10.39 -6.55 1.76
N LYS A 292 -10.34 -5.71 2.81
CA LYS A 292 -9.18 -5.68 3.73
C LYS A 292 -8.90 -7.07 4.32
N LEU A 293 -9.96 -7.77 4.75
CA LEU A 293 -9.82 -9.11 5.30
C LEU A 293 -9.35 -10.11 4.24
N ALA A 294 -9.83 -10.03 3.00
CA ALA A 294 -9.39 -10.91 1.91
C ALA A 294 -7.88 -10.81 1.66
N TYR A 295 -7.34 -9.58 1.61
CA TYR A 295 -5.89 -9.35 1.52
C TYR A 295 -5.12 -9.92 2.72
N ILE A 296 -5.59 -9.67 3.95
CA ILE A 296 -4.92 -10.14 5.18
C ILE A 296 -4.94 -11.66 5.27
N GLN A 297 -6.09 -12.28 5.04
CA GLN A 297 -6.27 -13.72 5.12
C GLN A 297 -5.43 -14.44 4.06
N SER A 298 -5.44 -13.93 2.82
CA SER A 298 -4.62 -14.49 1.73
C SER A 298 -3.12 -14.38 2.01
N ALA A 299 -2.67 -13.22 2.51
CA ALA A 299 -1.28 -13.03 2.93
C ALA A 299 -0.88 -14.01 4.05
N ALA A 300 -1.75 -14.24 5.02
CA ALA A 300 -1.49 -15.18 6.11
C ALA A 300 -1.42 -16.64 5.64
N VAL A 301 -2.25 -17.04 4.69
CA VAL A 301 -2.20 -18.37 4.06
C VAL A 301 -0.86 -18.57 3.36
N VAL A 302 -0.44 -17.59 2.54
CA VAL A 302 0.85 -17.66 1.83
C VAL A 302 2.04 -17.60 2.81
N GLU A 303 1.96 -16.78 3.85
CA GLU A 303 2.98 -16.73 4.92
C GLU A 303 3.13 -18.10 5.61
N TYR A 304 2.03 -18.79 5.89
CA TYR A 304 2.09 -20.16 6.41
C TYR A 304 2.76 -21.13 5.42
N LEU A 305 2.39 -21.10 4.14
CA LEU A 305 2.97 -21.99 3.14
C LEU A 305 4.47 -21.74 2.94
N THR A 306 4.87 -20.47 2.85
CA THR A 306 6.27 -20.07 2.71
C THR A 306 7.11 -20.41 3.93
N GLN A 307 6.59 -20.22 5.15
CA GLN A 307 7.30 -20.59 6.39
C GLN A 307 7.45 -22.11 6.55
N ARG A 308 6.44 -22.89 6.16
CA ARG A 308 6.45 -24.35 6.33
C ARG A 308 7.23 -25.08 5.23
N PHE A 309 7.14 -24.63 3.98
CA PHE A 309 7.65 -25.35 2.82
C PHE A 309 8.75 -24.59 2.05
N GLY A 310 8.86 -23.27 2.24
CA GLY A 310 9.83 -22.43 1.56
C GLY A 310 9.46 -22.08 0.12
N PHE A 311 10.16 -21.08 -0.44
CA PHE A 311 9.97 -20.64 -1.81
C PHE A 311 10.26 -21.68 -2.90
N PRO A 312 11.14 -22.69 -2.74
CA PRO A 312 11.28 -23.76 -3.73
C PRO A 312 9.96 -24.48 -4.05
N GLU A 313 9.15 -24.80 -3.03
CA GLU A 313 7.85 -25.45 -3.25
C GLU A 313 6.80 -24.48 -3.82
N ILE A 314 6.84 -23.21 -3.42
CA ILE A 314 6.01 -22.16 -4.04
C ILE A 314 6.31 -22.05 -5.54
N ARG A 315 7.59 -22.09 -5.94
CA ARG A 315 7.97 -22.06 -7.36
C ARG A 315 7.43 -23.27 -8.13
N LYS A 316 7.50 -24.48 -7.54
CA LYS A 316 6.89 -25.67 -8.14
C LYS A 316 5.39 -25.51 -8.35
N LEU A 317 4.69 -25.00 -7.33
CA LEU A 317 3.26 -24.68 -7.42
C LEU A 317 2.98 -23.72 -8.59
N LEU A 318 3.70 -22.60 -8.66
CA LEU A 318 3.49 -21.60 -9.73
C LEU A 318 3.76 -22.19 -11.13
N HIS A 319 4.79 -23.02 -11.29
CA HIS A 319 5.07 -23.70 -12.56
C HIS A 319 3.98 -24.73 -12.93
N GLN A 320 3.45 -25.48 -11.96
CA GLN A 320 2.33 -26.40 -12.20
C GLN A 320 1.09 -25.65 -12.68
N LEU A 321 0.77 -24.51 -12.05
CA LEU A 321 -0.31 -23.63 -12.50
C LEU A 321 -0.03 -23.11 -13.92
N GLY A 322 1.22 -22.74 -14.23
CA GLY A 322 1.65 -22.37 -15.59
C GLY A 322 1.39 -23.42 -16.65
N ASN A 323 1.46 -24.70 -16.26
CA ASN A 323 1.18 -25.85 -17.10
C ASN A 323 -0.33 -26.24 -17.14
N GLY A 324 -1.20 -25.43 -16.53
CA GLY A 324 -2.65 -25.66 -16.50
C GLY A 324 -3.12 -26.72 -15.49
N VAL A 325 -2.27 -27.11 -14.54
CA VAL A 325 -2.68 -28.02 -13.46
C VAL A 325 -3.69 -27.30 -12.54
N PRO A 326 -4.84 -27.90 -12.21
CA PRO A 326 -5.79 -27.32 -11.26
C PRO A 326 -5.15 -27.04 -9.89
N ILE A 327 -5.57 -25.96 -9.23
CA ILE A 327 -4.94 -25.47 -7.99
C ILE A 327 -4.94 -26.52 -6.88
N GLU A 328 -6.02 -27.29 -6.70
CA GLU A 328 -6.12 -28.33 -5.68
C GLU A 328 -5.05 -29.41 -5.89
N THR A 329 -4.94 -29.90 -7.13
CA THR A 329 -3.92 -30.88 -7.52
C THR A 329 -2.50 -30.32 -7.39
N ALA A 330 -2.29 -29.06 -7.76
CA ALA A 330 -0.99 -28.41 -7.68
C ALA A 330 -0.55 -28.23 -6.20
N ILE A 331 -1.48 -27.87 -5.31
CA ILE A 331 -1.24 -27.80 -3.86
C ILE A 331 -0.85 -29.17 -3.31
N GLU A 332 -1.58 -30.23 -3.65
CA GLU A 332 -1.29 -31.59 -3.20
C GLU A 332 0.10 -32.05 -3.66
N GLN A 333 0.46 -31.77 -4.92
CA GLN A 333 1.76 -32.14 -5.47
C GLN A 333 2.92 -31.32 -4.88
N ALA A 334 2.72 -30.03 -4.59
CA ALA A 334 3.76 -29.15 -4.08
C ALA A 334 3.96 -29.27 -2.56
N PHE A 335 2.90 -29.48 -1.80
CA PHE A 335 2.94 -29.42 -0.34
C PHE A 335 2.58 -30.73 0.37
N GLY A 336 2.03 -31.71 -0.36
CA GLY A 336 1.50 -32.93 0.26
C GLY A 336 0.32 -32.67 1.20
N LEU A 337 -0.40 -31.58 0.98
CA LEU A 337 -1.59 -31.18 1.74
C LEU A 337 -2.80 -31.12 0.82
N THR A 338 -3.96 -31.49 1.34
CA THR A 338 -5.24 -31.11 0.74
C THR A 338 -5.56 -29.65 1.09
N LEU A 339 -6.43 -29.03 0.30
CA LEU A 339 -6.87 -27.65 0.54
C LEU A 339 -7.46 -27.43 1.95
N GLN A 340 -8.13 -28.45 2.50
CA GLN A 340 -8.76 -28.38 3.83
C GLN A 340 -7.75 -28.40 4.98
N GLU A 341 -6.53 -28.89 4.75
CA GLU A 341 -5.46 -28.94 5.75
C GLU A 341 -4.68 -27.62 5.82
N ILE A 342 -4.94 -26.67 4.91
CA ILE A 342 -4.32 -25.35 4.94
C ILE A 342 -5.07 -24.47 5.97
N PRO A 343 -4.39 -23.96 7.01
CA PRO A 343 -5.00 -23.07 7.98
C PRO A 343 -5.53 -21.80 7.32
N LEU A 344 -6.55 -21.20 7.92
CA LEU A 344 -7.17 -19.93 7.47
C LEU A 344 -7.84 -20.02 6.09
N VAL A 345 -7.82 -21.20 5.44
CA VAL A 345 -8.69 -21.53 4.32
C VAL A 345 -9.96 -22.11 4.94
N GLY A 346 -10.99 -21.27 5.08
CA GLY A 346 -12.18 -21.62 5.84
C GLY A 346 -12.88 -22.87 5.29
N THR A 347 -13.18 -23.81 6.17
CA THR A 347 -14.42 -24.60 6.08
C THR A 347 -15.44 -24.00 7.07
N PRO A 348 -16.74 -23.98 6.71
CA PRO A 348 -17.79 -23.29 7.48
C PRO A 348 -17.92 -23.78 8.93
#